data_AF-A0A317DC65-F1
#
_entry.id   AF-A0A317DC65-F1
#
_cell.length_a   1.000
_cell.length_b   1.000
_cell.length_c   1.000
_cell.angle_alpha   90.00
_cell.angle_beta   90.00
_cell.angle_gamma   90.00
#
_symmetry.space_group_name_H-M   'P 1'
#
loop_
_entity.id
_entity.type
_entity.pdbx_description
1 polymer ?
#
loop_
_entity_poly.entity_id
_entity_poly.type
_entity_poly.pdbx_seq_one_letter_code
_entity_poly.pdbx_strand_id
1 'polypeptide(L)' 'MSIRQQVETGQLNPDAAKDLHAKVDAIAKEIAEDDPDRAEEQIRKLRDKLSELLRGGKLTAGGYDTLSANVDRIAAELP' A
#
# COMPACT_ATOMS: atom_id res chain seq x y z
N MET A 1 7.01 -9.10 1.35
CA MET A 1 6.07 -9.48 2.42
C MET A 1 4.70 -8.91 2.12
N SER A 2 3.64 -9.62 2.50
CA SER A 2 2.25 -9.15 2.36
C SER A 2 1.81 -8.27 3.54
N ILE A 3 0.73 -7.51 3.36
CA ILE A 3 0.09 -6.72 4.43
C ILE A 3 -0.23 -7.61 5.65
N ARG A 4 -0.73 -8.82 5.42
CA ARG A 4 -1.02 -9.81 6.48
C ARG A 4 0.22 -10.17 7.30
N GLN A 5 1.36 -10.40 6.65
CA GLN A 5 2.61 -10.69 7.35
C GLN A 5 3.09 -9.51 8.19
N GLN A 6 2.83 -8.26 7.78
CA GLN A 6 3.17 -7.09 8.58
C GLN A 6 2.31 -6.96 9.84
N VAL A 7 1.05 -7.37 9.78
CA VAL A 7 0.18 -7.43 10.97
C VAL A 7 0.67 -8.52 11.92
N GLU A 8 0.94 -9.71 11.40
CA GLU A 8 1.40 -10.86 12.21
C GLU A 8 2.75 -10.59 12.89
N THR A 9 3.63 -9.80 12.26
CA THR A 9 4.92 -9.39 12.82
C THR A 9 4.85 -8.12 13.68
N GLY A 10 3.67 -7.55 13.87
CA GLY A 10 3.46 -6.32 14.65
C GLY A 10 4.03 -5.06 13.99
N GLN A 11 4.43 -5.13 12.72
CA GLN A 11 4.94 -3.99 11.95
C GLN A 11 3.82 -3.04 11.51
N LEU A 12 2.59 -3.54 11.39
CA LEU A 12 1.41 -2.81 10.96
C LEU A 12 0.26 -3.04 11.94
N ASN A 13 -0.42 -1.98 12.33
CA ASN A 13 -1.62 -2.06 13.15
C ASN A 13 -2.75 -2.79 12.38
N PRO A 14 -3.44 -3.77 13.00
CA PRO A 14 -4.53 -4.52 12.36
C PRO A 14 -5.65 -3.65 11.77
N ASP A 15 -6.02 -2.56 12.43
CA ASP A 15 -7.08 -1.65 11.95
C ASP A 15 -6.65 -0.92 10.68
N ALA A 16 -5.36 -0.57 10.58
CA ALA A 16 -4.79 0.07 9.40
C ALA A 16 -4.66 -0.90 8.22
N ALA A 17 -4.55 -2.21 8.47
CA ALA A 17 -4.42 -3.21 7.43
C ALA A 17 -5.66 -3.30 6.52
N LYS A 18 -6.86 -3.12 7.08
CA LYS A 18 -8.11 -3.11 6.30
C LYS A 18 -8.12 -1.96 5.28
N ASP A 19 -7.72 -0.76 5.70
CA ASP A 19 -7.60 0.40 4.81
C ASP A 19 -6.59 0.16 3.69
N LEU A 20 -5.44 -0.44 4.01
CA LEU A 20 -4.40 -0.74 3.04
C LEU A 20 -4.83 -1.81 2.04
N HIS A 21 -5.56 -2.84 2.48
CA HIS A 21 -6.15 -3.84 1.59
C HIS A 21 -7.12 -3.20 0.59
N ALA A 22 -8.04 -2.36 1.06
CA ALA A 22 -8.99 -1.69 0.18
C ALA A 22 -8.29 -0.80 -0.88
N LYS A 23 -7.17 -0.16 -0.53
CA LYS A 23 -6.38 0.63 -1.48
C LYS A 23 -5.66 -0.23 -2.51
N VAL A 24 -5.09 -1.37 -2.11
CA VAL A 24 -4.46 -2.31 -3.04
C VAL A 24 -5.50 -2.90 -4.00
N ASP A 25 -6.70 -3.25 -3.50
CA ASP A 25 -7.79 -3.75 -4.32
C ASP A 25 -8.27 -2.68 -5.33
N ALA A 26 -8.31 -1.41 -4.92
CA ALA A 26 -8.63 -0.30 -5.84
C ALA A 26 -7.57 -0.18 -6.96
N ILE A 27 -6.28 -0.25 -6.65
CA ILE A 27 -5.22 -0.23 -7.67
C ILE A 27 -5.40 -1.42 -8.65
N ALA A 28 -5.61 -2.62 -8.12
CA ALA A 28 -5.83 -3.81 -8.95
C ALA A 28 -7.06 -3.68 -9.85
N LYS A 29 -8.12 -3.01 -9.35
CA LYS A 29 -9.32 -2.72 -10.13
C LYS A 29 -9.04 -1.75 -11.28
N GLU A 30 -8.36 -0.63 -11.03
CA GLU A 30 -8.06 0.34 -12.10
C GLU A 30 -7.11 -0.25 -13.16
N ILE A 31 -6.14 -1.08 -12.75
CA ILE A 31 -5.28 -1.84 -13.67
C ILE A 31 -6.11 -2.79 -14.54
N ALA A 32 -7.07 -3.51 -13.94
CA ALA A 32 -7.95 -4.42 -14.69
C ALA A 32 -8.93 -3.69 -15.63
N GLU A 33 -9.21 -2.41 -15.36
CA GLU A 33 -10.04 -1.54 -16.20
C GLU A 33 -9.23 -0.82 -17.30
N ASP A 34 -7.93 -1.11 -17.44
CA ASP A 34 -7.00 -0.50 -18.41
C ASP A 34 -6.92 1.03 -18.26
N ASP A 35 -7.03 1.53 -17.03
CA ASP A 35 -6.94 2.95 -16.68
C ASP A 35 -5.64 3.22 -15.89
N PRO A 36 -4.49 3.33 -16.59
CA PRO A 36 -3.18 3.51 -15.95
C PRO A 36 -3.05 4.85 -15.22
N ASP A 37 -3.73 5.90 -15.68
CA ASP A 37 -3.74 7.21 -15.04
C ASP A 37 -4.39 7.13 -13.64
N ARG A 38 -5.54 6.46 -13.53
CA ARG A 38 -6.17 6.22 -12.22
C ARG A 38 -5.40 5.24 -11.36
N ALA A 39 -4.81 4.21 -11.94
CA ALA A 39 -3.96 3.30 -11.20
C ALA A 39 -2.77 4.06 -10.57
N GLU A 40 -2.14 4.97 -11.31
CA GLU A 40 -1.06 5.83 -10.80
C GLU A 40 -1.56 6.74 -9.66
N GLU A 41 -2.75 7.33 -9.80
CA GLU A 41 -3.37 8.14 -8.74
C GLU A 41 -3.60 7.32 -7.46
N GLN A 42 -4.11 6.09 -7.57
CA GLN A 42 -4.33 5.21 -6.43
C GLN A 42 -3.01 4.79 -5.77
N ILE A 43 -1.96 4.57 -6.56
CA ILE A 43 -0.61 4.30 -6.06
C ILE A 43 -0.08 5.48 -5.24
N ARG A 44 -0.24 6.73 -5.72
CA ARG A 44 0.16 7.93 -4.96
C ARG A 44 -0.63 8.02 -3.65
N LYS A 45 -1.95 7.81 -3.69
CA LYS A 45 -2.81 7.76 -2.50
C LYS A 45 -2.46 6.64 -1.51
N LEU A 46 -1.85 5.56 -1.98
CA LEU A 46 -1.34 4.49 -1.12
C LEU A 46 -0.03 4.92 -0.45
N ARG A 47 0.92 5.51 -1.19
CA ARG A 47 2.17 6.06 -0.62
C ARG A 47 1.90 7.12 0.45
N ASP A 48 0.95 8.02 0.20
CA ASP A 48 0.55 9.03 1.18
C ASP A 48 0.00 8.39 2.46
N LYS A 49 -0.87 7.39 2.32
CA LYS A 49 -1.41 6.64 3.47
C LYS A 49 -0.32 5.93 4.25
N LEU A 50 0.67 5.31 3.59
CA LEU A 50 1.80 4.68 4.28
C LEU A 50 2.59 5.71 5.10
N SER A 51 2.80 6.89 4.54
CA SER A 51 3.48 8.00 5.24
C SER A 51 2.67 8.49 6.45
N GLU A 52 1.35 8.60 6.32
CA GLU A 52 0.45 8.93 7.44
C GLU A 52 0.50 7.87 8.54
N LEU A 53 0.47 6.59 8.18
CA LEU A 53 0.51 5.49 9.15
C LEU A 53 1.86 5.44 9.89
N LEU A 54 2.96 5.72 9.19
CA LEU A 54 4.29 5.83 9.80
C LEU A 54 4.32 6.99 10.81
N ARG A 55 3.88 8.18 10.41
CA ARG A 55 3.82 9.36 11.29
C ARG A 55 2.88 9.15 12.46
N GLY A 56 1.78 8.42 12.27
CA GLY A 56 0.82 8.07 13.30
C GLY A 56 1.23 6.89 14.19
N GLY A 57 2.42 6.31 13.99
CA GLY A 57 2.92 5.16 14.76
C GLY A 57 2.15 3.85 14.54
N LYS A 58 1.26 3.81 13.54
CA LYS A 58 0.48 2.61 13.15
C LYS A 58 1.24 1.70 12.20
N LEU A 59 2.34 2.19 11.64
CA LEU A 59 3.26 1.47 10.79
C LEU A 59 4.68 1.74 11.28
N THR A 60 5.45 0.69 11.48
CA THR A 60 6.88 0.80 11.83
C THR A 60 7.69 1.26 10.63
N ALA A 61 8.90 1.81 10.86
CA ALA A 61 9.80 2.19 9.77
C ALA A 61 10.12 0.99 8.85
N GLY A 62 10.43 -0.18 9.41
CA GLY A 62 10.70 -1.39 8.61
C GLY A 62 9.46 -1.89 7.83
N GLY A 63 8.27 -1.75 8.41
CA GLY A 63 7.01 -2.03 7.72
C GLY A 63 6.80 -1.06 6.55
N TYR A 64 7.03 0.23 6.76
CA TYR A 64 6.96 1.27 5.74
C TYR A 64 7.91 1.02 4.58
N ASP A 65 9.18 0.72 4.84
CA ASP A 65 10.17 0.45 3.79
C ASP A 65 9.74 -0.76 2.93
N THR A 66 9.25 -1.81 3.59
CA THR A 66 8.81 -3.03 2.92
C THR A 66 7.54 -2.81 2.08
N LEU A 67 6.55 -2.08 2.59
CA LEU A 67 5.32 -1.78 1.82
C LEU A 67 5.61 -0.82 0.67
N SER A 68 6.43 0.20 0.91
CA SER A 68 6.80 1.17 -0.12
C SER A 68 7.52 0.48 -1.29
N ALA A 69 8.46 -0.41 -1.00
CA ALA A 69 9.14 -1.20 -2.04
C ALA A 69 8.18 -2.08 -2.85
N ASN A 70 7.13 -2.62 -2.23
CA ASN A 70 6.11 -3.37 -2.98
C ASN A 70 5.27 -2.45 -3.87
N VAL A 71 4.89 -1.27 -3.36
CA VAL A 71 4.14 -0.26 -4.13
C VAL A 71 4.95 0.20 -5.34
N ASP A 72 6.26 0.39 -5.18
CA ASP A 72 7.16 0.79 -6.27
C ASP A 72 7.27 -0.28 -7.36
N ARG A 73 7.20 -1.57 -7.00
CA ARG A 73 7.14 -2.66 -8.00
C ARG A 73 5.85 -2.61 -8.81
N ILE A 74 4.70 -2.43 -8.15
CA ILE A 74 3.40 -2.32 -8.84
C ILE A 74 3.43 -1.11 -9.80
N ALA A 75 3.96 0.02 -9.35
CA ALA A 75 4.09 1.22 -10.18
C ALA A 75 4.98 1.00 -11.42
N ALA A 76 6.04 0.20 -11.29
CA ALA A 76 6.94 -0.13 -12.40
C ALA A 76 6.33 -1.15 -13.40
N GLU A 77 5.25 -1.83 -13.01
CA GLU A 77 4.53 -2.81 -13.82
C GLU A 77 3.29 -2.21 -14.51
N LEU A 78 2.97 -0.93 -14.27
CA LEU A 78 1.89 -0.25 -14.99
C LEU A 78 2.22 -0.14 -16.49
N PRO A 79 1.22 -0.35 -17.37
CA PRO A 79 1.40 -0.31 -18.83
C PRO A 79 1.67 1.09 -19.39
#